data_AF-A0A5K8ALA6-F1
#
_entry.id   AF-A0A5K8ALA6-F1
#
_cell.length_a   1.000
_cell.length_b   1.000
_cell.length_c   1.000
_cell.angle_alpha   90.00
_cell.angle_beta   90.00
_cell.angle_gamma   90.00
#
_symmetry.space_group_name_H-M   'P 1'
#
loop_
_entity.id
_entity.type
_entity.pdbx_description
1 polymer ?
#
loop_
_entity_poly.entity_id
_entity_poly.type
_entity_poly.pdbx_seq_one_letter_code
_entity_poly.pdbx_strand_id
1 'polypeptide(L)'
;MNPQQAEILRDIVQRMMARYITVKPLGIDLGDKRKLIPALDCRILDYGAARTLYRNRRPVCRSLDAVKPINDQEKLCQKCIDREPCTGQVRLDLLFDNTPYRLLIAYTSAKNFLIYTGKLVEKKLEIRSINTKIVVVNRGSWGELRFCLANM
;
A
#
# COMPACT_ATOMS: atom_id res chain seq x y z
N MET A 1 -17.82 -17.24 19.08
CA MET A 1 -17.06 -16.97 17.84
C MET A 1 -15.65 -17.50 18.04
N ASN A 2 -15.16 -18.36 17.15
CA ASN A 2 -13.80 -18.91 17.27
C ASN A 2 -12.77 -17.77 17.06
N PRO A 3 -11.64 -17.74 17.80
CA PRO A 3 -10.53 -16.81 17.58
C PRO A 3 -10.17 -16.54 16.12
N GLN A 4 -10.16 -17.59 15.28
CA GLN A 4 -9.85 -17.49 13.85
C GLN A 4 -10.91 -16.71 13.05
N GLN A 5 -12.20 -16.87 13.41
CA GLN A 5 -13.29 -16.10 12.79
C GLN A 5 -13.24 -14.63 13.22
N ALA A 6 -12.86 -14.36 14.47
CA ALA A 6 -12.69 -12.99 14.96
C ALA A 6 -11.52 -12.27 14.26
N GLU A 7 -10.44 -12.99 13.97
CA GLU A 7 -9.28 -12.48 13.24
C GLU A 7 -9.63 -12.17 11.77
N ILE A 8 -10.33 -13.08 11.08
CA ILE A 8 -10.84 -12.85 9.72
C ILE A 8 -11.77 -11.64 9.67
N LEU A 9 -12.70 -11.53 10.62
CA LEU A 9 -13.65 -10.40 10.66
C LEU A 9 -12.92 -9.08 10.92
N ARG A 10 -11.93 -9.09 11.83
CA ARG A 10 -11.08 -7.93 12.11
C ARG A 10 -10.31 -7.49 10.87
N ASP A 11 -9.72 -8.43 10.12
CA ASP A 11 -9.02 -8.15 8.87
C ASP A 11 -9.95 -7.54 7.82
N ILE A 12 -11.17 -8.06 7.67
CA ILE A 12 -12.17 -7.54 6.73
C ILE A 12 -12.55 -6.10 7.11
N VAL A 13 -12.90 -5.85 8.38
CA VAL A 13 -13.28 -4.53 8.87
C VAL A 13 -12.10 -3.54 8.73
N GLN A 14 -10.88 -3.97 9.05
CA GLN A 14 -9.68 -3.16 8.92
C GLN A 14 -9.43 -2.75 7.46
N ARG A 15 -9.62 -3.66 6.49
CA ARG A 15 -9.50 -3.36 5.06
C ARG A 15 -10.55 -2.37 4.55
N MET A 16 -11.75 -2.38 5.13
CA MET A 16 -12.84 -1.46 4.80
C MET A 16 -12.62 -0.05 5.38
N MET A 17 -12.00 0.05 6.55
CA MET A 17 -11.72 1.33 7.23
C MET A 17 -10.34 1.93 6.93
N ALA A 18 -9.53 1.24 6.11
CA ALA A 18 -8.15 1.63 5.84
C ALA A 18 -8.04 3.05 5.27
N ARG A 19 -7.29 3.90 5.98
CA ARG A 19 -7.05 5.30 5.57
C ARG A 19 -5.93 5.36 4.55
N TYR A 20 -6.10 6.15 3.50
CA TYR A 20 -5.02 6.34 2.52
C TYR A 20 -3.90 7.18 3.11
N ILE A 21 -2.67 6.69 3.05
CA ILE A 21 -1.47 7.43 3.44
C ILE A 21 -0.75 7.95 2.20
N THR A 22 -0.09 9.10 2.35
CA THR A 22 0.63 9.76 1.26
C THR A 22 2.11 9.79 1.54
N VAL A 23 2.93 9.50 0.53
CA VAL A 23 4.38 9.63 0.63
C VAL A 23 4.80 10.99 0.11
N LYS A 24 5.53 11.75 0.94
CA LYS A 24 6.18 13.01 0.56
C LYS A 24 7.70 12.82 0.62
N PRO A 25 8.51 13.71 0.00
CA PRO A 25 9.98 13.57 0.00
C PRO A 25 10.59 13.47 1.40
N LEU A 26 9.97 14.12 2.39
CA LEU A 26 10.47 14.18 3.77
C LEU A 26 9.82 13.16 4.72
N GLY A 27 8.88 12.33 4.24
CA GLY A 27 8.26 11.32 5.08
C GLY A 27 6.86 10.91 4.65
N ILE A 28 6.29 9.99 5.41
CA ILE A 28 4.94 9.46 5.29
C ILE A 28 3.98 10.39 6.03
N ASP A 29 2.91 10.77 5.34
CA ASP A 29 1.80 11.57 5.86
C ASP A 29 0.60 10.66 6.11
N LEU A 30 0.15 10.59 7.37
CA LEU A 30 -0.97 9.77 7.82
C LEU A 30 -2.33 10.49 7.77
N GLY A 31 -2.38 11.78 7.39
CA GLY A 31 -3.64 12.52 7.17
C GLY A 31 -4.18 13.32 8.36
N ASP A 32 -3.61 13.19 9.56
CA ASP A 32 -4.16 13.77 10.81
C ASP A 32 -3.31 14.93 11.41
N LYS A 33 -2.76 15.83 10.58
CA LYS A 33 -1.85 16.93 11.01
C LYS A 33 -0.59 16.46 11.79
N ARG A 34 -0.28 15.17 11.77
CA ARG A 34 0.94 14.62 12.35
C ARG A 34 2.15 15.11 11.56
N LYS A 35 3.30 15.23 12.23
CA LYS A 35 4.58 15.46 11.54
C LYS A 35 4.83 14.33 10.55
N LEU A 36 5.49 14.65 9.44
CA LEU A 36 5.91 13.65 8.46
C LEU A 36 6.83 12.62 9.14
N ILE A 37 6.52 11.34 8.92
CA ILE A 37 7.22 10.24 9.55
C ILE A 37 8.26 9.71 8.55
N PRO A 38 9.57 9.87 8.80
CA PRO A 38 10.61 9.48 7.84
C PRO A 38 10.73 7.95 7.69
N ALA A 39 10.35 7.18 8.71
CA ALA A 39 10.31 5.73 8.67
C ALA A 39 9.16 5.17 9.52
N LEU A 40 8.50 4.14 9.02
CA LEU A 40 7.33 3.51 9.62
C LEU A 40 7.63 2.03 9.90
N ASP A 41 7.53 1.62 11.16
CA ASP A 41 7.60 0.20 11.55
C ASP A 41 6.16 -0.33 11.63
N CYS A 42 5.79 -1.23 10.71
CA CYS A 42 4.41 -1.70 10.55
C CYS A 42 4.34 -3.16 10.13
N ARG A 43 3.17 -3.79 10.29
CA ARG A 43 2.87 -5.08 9.65
C ARG A 43 2.24 -4.84 8.29
N ILE A 44 2.65 -5.62 7.29
CA ILE A 44 2.01 -5.64 5.98
C ILE A 44 0.99 -6.78 5.99
N LEU A 45 -0.29 -6.44 6.03
CA LEU A 45 -1.40 -7.39 6.10
C LEU A 45 -1.69 -8.01 4.73
N ASP A 46 -1.60 -7.22 3.67
CA ASP A 46 -1.83 -7.70 2.31
C ASP A 46 -1.16 -6.80 1.28
N TYR A 47 -0.99 -7.32 0.07
CA TYR A 47 -0.58 -6.51 -1.06
C TYR A 47 -1.15 -7.03 -2.37
N GLY A 48 -1.24 -6.16 -3.38
CA GLY A 48 -1.77 -6.54 -4.67
C GLY A 48 -1.58 -5.48 -5.74
N ALA A 49 -1.91 -5.82 -6.98
CA ALA A 49 -1.91 -4.86 -8.07
C ALA A 49 -3.01 -3.81 -7.84
N ALA A 50 -2.71 -2.56 -8.17
CA ALA A 50 -3.68 -1.47 -8.18
C ALA A 50 -3.44 -0.57 -9.39
N ARG A 51 -4.47 0.19 -9.77
CA ARG A 51 -4.38 1.18 -10.85
C ARG A 51 -5.14 2.45 -10.47
N THR A 52 -4.57 3.58 -10.83
CA THR A 52 -5.22 4.90 -10.65
C THR A 52 -5.14 5.68 -11.95
N LEU A 53 -6.28 6.20 -12.41
CA LEU A 53 -6.33 7.22 -13.44
C LEU A 53 -6.23 8.59 -12.79
N TYR A 54 -5.24 9.38 -13.21
CA TYR A 54 -5.09 10.76 -12.79
C TYR A 54 -5.50 11.70 -13.91
N ARG A 55 -6.26 12.75 -13.58
CA ARG A 55 -6.51 13.91 -14.44
C ARG A 55 -6.15 15.16 -13.63
N ASN A 56 -5.35 16.06 -14.20
CA ASN A 56 -4.88 17.27 -13.51
C ASN A 56 -4.28 16.98 -12.10
N ARG A 57 -3.47 15.92 -12.01
CA ARG A 57 -2.83 15.43 -10.77
C ARG A 57 -3.82 14.98 -9.67
N ARG A 58 -5.09 14.80 -9.98
CA ARG A 58 -6.12 14.29 -9.07
C ARG A 58 -6.58 12.90 -9.48
N PRO A 59 -6.78 11.97 -8.53
CA PRO A 59 -7.31 10.64 -8.82
C PRO A 59 -8.79 10.76 -9.21
N VAL A 60 -9.15 10.32 -10.42
CA VAL A 60 -10.55 10.32 -10.89
C VAL A 60 -11.16 8.92 -10.96
N CYS A 61 -10.32 7.88 -11.04
CA CYS A 61 -10.74 6.49 -10.98
C CYS A 61 -9.64 5.68 -10.29
N ARG A 62 -10.03 4.73 -9.45
CA ARG A 62 -9.11 3.84 -8.72
C ARG A 62 -9.64 2.43 -8.77
N SER A 63 -8.75 1.48 -8.99
CA SER A 63 -8.95 0.05 -8.83
C SER A 63 -7.92 -0.47 -7.85
N LEU A 64 -8.38 -1.20 -6.83
CA LEU A 64 -7.50 -1.73 -5.78
C LEU A 64 -6.98 -3.12 -6.09
N ASP A 65 -7.53 -3.79 -7.09
CA ASP A 65 -7.15 -5.12 -7.58
C ASP A 65 -6.61 -5.08 -9.01
N ALA A 66 -6.60 -3.90 -9.64
CA ALA A 66 -6.36 -3.67 -11.06
C ALA A 66 -7.35 -4.39 -12.01
N VAL A 67 -8.47 -4.89 -11.49
CA VAL A 67 -9.53 -5.60 -12.23
C VAL A 67 -10.77 -4.72 -12.35
N LYS A 68 -11.29 -4.22 -11.22
CA LYS A 68 -12.50 -3.38 -11.17
C LYS A 68 -12.24 -2.07 -10.42
N PRO A 69 -12.78 -0.94 -10.87
CA PRO A 69 -12.68 0.29 -10.12
C PRO A 69 -13.61 0.26 -8.90
N ILE A 70 -13.22 0.97 -7.85
CA ILE A 70 -13.95 1.02 -6.56
C ILE A 70 -15.38 1.53 -6.77
N ASN A 71 -15.54 2.53 -7.64
CA ASN A 71 -16.78 3.30 -7.77
C ASN A 71 -17.70 2.81 -8.91
N ASP A 72 -17.32 1.77 -9.65
CA ASP A 72 -18.10 1.27 -10.79
C ASP A 72 -17.79 -0.22 -11.01
N GLN A 73 -18.63 -1.09 -10.44
CA GLN A 73 -18.40 -2.54 -10.43
C GLN A 73 -18.73 -3.23 -11.77
N GLU A 74 -19.41 -2.54 -12.68
CA GLU A 74 -19.74 -3.00 -14.03
C GLU A 74 -18.56 -2.79 -15.00
N LYS A 75 -17.73 -1.78 -14.71
CA LYS A 75 -16.53 -1.49 -15.50
C LYS A 75 -15.39 -2.47 -15.20
N LEU A 76 -14.78 -3.00 -16.26
CA LEU A 76 -13.56 -3.78 -16.17
C LEU A 76 -12.35 -2.95 -16.62
N CYS A 77 -11.30 -2.90 -15.80
CA CYS A 77 -10.07 -2.18 -16.13
C CYS A 77 -9.44 -2.68 -17.42
N GLN A 78 -9.53 -3.98 -17.72
CA GLN A 78 -9.00 -4.59 -18.93
C GLN A 78 -9.69 -4.09 -20.22
N LYS A 79 -10.97 -3.70 -20.15
CA LYS A 79 -11.78 -3.20 -21.28
C LYS A 79 -11.89 -1.67 -21.30
N CYS A 80 -11.20 -0.98 -20.38
CA CYS A 80 -11.30 0.47 -20.25
C CYS A 80 -10.51 1.17 -21.36
N ILE A 81 -11.14 2.13 -22.04
CA ILE A 81 -10.45 2.96 -23.05
C ILE A 81 -9.28 3.76 -22.46
N ASP A 82 -9.43 4.25 -21.23
CA ASP A 82 -8.36 4.95 -20.49
C ASP A 82 -7.35 3.99 -19.79
N ARG A 83 -7.28 2.70 -20.16
CA ARG A 83 -6.40 1.75 -19.47
C ARG A 83 -4.91 2.12 -19.61
N GLU A 84 -4.50 2.56 -20.79
CA GLU A 84 -3.12 2.92 -21.09
C GLU A 84 -2.60 4.11 -20.25
N PRO A 85 -3.33 5.25 -20.13
CA PRO A 85 -2.91 6.34 -19.26
C PRO A 85 -3.08 6.06 -17.76
N CYS A 86 -3.66 4.93 -17.34
CA CYS A 86 -3.74 4.57 -15.93
C CYS A 86 -2.37 4.20 -15.37
N THR A 87 -2.00 4.81 -14.24
CA THR A 87 -0.77 4.48 -13.52
C THR A 87 -0.93 3.14 -12.81
N GLY A 88 -0.09 2.17 -13.16
CA GLY A 88 0.06 0.91 -12.44
C GLY A 88 0.78 1.12 -11.10
N GLN A 89 0.25 0.53 -10.05
CA GLN A 89 0.75 0.67 -8.67
C GLN A 89 0.68 -0.67 -7.95
N VAL A 90 1.36 -0.76 -6.81
CA VAL A 90 1.15 -1.82 -5.83
C VAL A 90 0.38 -1.23 -4.65
N ARG A 91 -0.69 -1.89 -4.24
CA ARG A 91 -1.41 -1.62 -2.99
C ARG A 91 -0.72 -2.38 -1.87
N LEU A 92 -0.46 -1.69 -0.77
CA LEU A 92 -0.11 -2.29 0.52
C LEU A 92 -1.22 -1.96 1.52
N ASP A 93 -1.74 -3.00 2.17
CA ASP A 93 -2.62 -2.86 3.33
C ASP A 93 -1.75 -3.05 4.58
N LEU A 94 -1.65 -2.02 5.41
CA LEU A 94 -0.71 -1.90 6.51
C LEU A 94 -1.44 -1.84 7.85
N LEU A 95 -0.81 -2.36 8.90
CA LEU A 95 -1.21 -2.14 10.29
C LEU A 95 -0.09 -1.39 11.01
N PHE A 96 -0.38 -0.16 11.43
CA PHE A 96 0.54 0.68 12.19
C PHE A 96 -0.18 1.22 13.42
N ASP A 97 0.39 1.03 14.61
CA ASP A 97 -0.21 1.45 15.88
C ASP A 97 -1.69 1.00 16.00
N ASN A 98 -1.92 -0.30 15.71
CA ASN A 98 -3.23 -0.95 15.63
C ASN A 98 -4.25 -0.28 14.69
N THR A 99 -3.81 0.64 13.84
CA THR A 99 -4.65 1.37 12.89
C THR A 99 -4.37 0.89 11.47
N PRO A 100 -5.41 0.53 10.69
CA PRO A 100 -5.23 0.08 9.32
C PRO A 100 -5.02 1.26 8.37
N TYR A 101 -4.03 1.13 7.50
CA TYR A 101 -3.71 2.10 6.47
C TYR A 101 -3.59 1.43 5.10
N ARG A 102 -3.88 2.20 4.05
CA ARG A 102 -3.68 1.79 2.67
C ARG A 102 -2.66 2.70 2.00
N LEU A 103 -1.67 2.09 1.39
CA LEU A 103 -0.62 2.78 0.67
C LEU A 103 -0.58 2.30 -0.78
N LEU A 104 -0.64 3.23 -1.73
CA LEU A 104 -0.45 2.93 -3.15
C LEU A 104 0.95 3.38 -3.55
N ILE A 105 1.84 2.42 -3.81
CA ILE A 105 3.24 2.69 -4.16
C ILE A 105 3.42 2.71 -5.68
N ALA A 106 4.13 3.74 -6.17
CA ALA A 106 4.49 3.89 -7.58
C ALA A 106 5.70 3.02 -7.96
N TYR A 107 6.01 2.95 -9.26
CA TYR A 107 6.95 2.01 -9.87
C TYR A 107 8.28 1.80 -9.11
N THR A 108 9.01 2.86 -8.76
CA THR A 108 10.32 2.73 -8.08
C THR A 108 10.21 2.10 -6.70
N SER A 109 9.19 2.49 -5.94
CA SER A 109 8.91 1.92 -4.62
C SER A 109 8.36 0.49 -4.73
N ALA A 110 7.54 0.22 -5.76
CA ALA A 110 7.04 -1.13 -6.05
C ALA A 110 8.18 -2.10 -6.38
N LYS A 111 9.17 -1.67 -7.17
CA LYS A 111 10.38 -2.46 -7.44
C LYS A 111 11.12 -2.80 -6.14
N ASN A 112 11.35 -1.83 -5.27
CA ASN A 112 12.01 -2.05 -3.98
C ASN A 112 11.21 -3.01 -3.08
N PHE A 113 9.88 -2.89 -3.09
CA PHE A 113 9.00 -3.80 -2.37
C PHE A 113 9.12 -5.24 -2.87
N LEU A 114 9.08 -5.47 -4.19
CA LEU A 114 9.20 -6.82 -4.76
C LEU A 114 10.58 -7.45 -4.49
N ILE A 115 11.66 -6.65 -4.48
CA ILE A 115 12.98 -7.14 -4.06
C ILE A 115 12.96 -7.56 -2.60
N TYR A 116 12.30 -6.77 -1.74
CA TYR A 116 12.16 -7.10 -0.33
C TYR A 116 11.35 -8.39 -0.11
N THR A 117 10.22 -8.56 -0.79
CA THR A 117 9.43 -9.80 -0.68
C THR A 117 10.20 -11.01 -1.17
N GLY A 118 10.99 -10.89 -2.24
CA GLY A 118 11.90 -11.95 -2.70
C GLY A 118 12.88 -12.40 -1.61
N LYS A 119 13.49 -11.45 -0.90
CA LYS A 119 14.39 -11.75 0.25
C LYS A 119 13.67 -12.42 1.42
N LEU A 120 12.39 -12.11 1.65
CA LEU A 120 11.60 -12.79 2.68
C LEU A 120 11.34 -14.25 2.30
N VAL A 121 11.00 -14.50 1.04
CA VAL A 121 10.81 -15.86 0.52
C VAL A 121 12.09 -16.68 0.66
N GLU A 122 13.25 -16.14 0.29
CA GLU A 122 14.56 -16.79 0.48
C GLU A 122 14.81 -17.17 1.95
N LYS A 123 14.36 -16.32 2.89
CA LYS A 123 14.47 -16.53 4.34
C LYS A 123 13.33 -17.36 4.94
N LYS A 124 12.37 -17.81 4.13
CA LYS A 124 11.15 -18.51 4.56
C LYS A 124 10.33 -17.73 5.60
N LEU A 125 10.31 -16.40 5.48
CA LEU A 125 9.54 -15.50 6.33
C LEU A 125 8.24 -15.12 5.64
N GLU A 126 7.12 -15.22 6.35
CA GLU A 126 5.83 -14.74 5.86
C GLU A 126 5.70 -13.24 6.13
N ILE A 127 5.41 -12.45 5.09
CA ILE A 127 5.31 -10.98 5.20
C ILE A 127 4.29 -10.51 6.24
N ARG A 128 3.22 -11.30 6.44
CA ARG A 128 2.14 -10.99 7.39
C ARG A 128 2.56 -11.18 8.83
N SER A 129 3.53 -12.05 9.13
CA SER A 129 3.94 -12.41 10.49
C SER A 129 5.11 -11.60 11.02
N ILE A 130 5.67 -10.70 10.20
CA ILE A 130 6.85 -9.89 10.55
C ILE A 130 6.53 -8.39 10.61
N ASN A 131 7.32 -7.67 11.40
CA ASN A 131 7.36 -6.22 11.32
C ASN A 131 8.31 -5.77 10.20
N THR A 132 7.80 -4.91 9.32
CA THR A 132 8.52 -4.29 8.22
C THR A 132 8.78 -2.83 8.55
N LYS A 133 10.04 -2.40 8.42
CA LYS A 133 10.41 -0.99 8.43
C LYS A 133 10.36 -0.43 7.01
N ILE A 134 9.51 0.56 6.81
CA ILE A 134 9.38 1.30 5.56
C ILE A 134 10.07 2.66 5.73
N VAL A 135 11.11 2.93 4.94
CA VAL A 135 11.90 4.17 5.03
C VAL A 135 11.66 5.01 3.79
N VAL A 136 11.47 6.32 3.98
CA VAL A 136 11.40 7.30 2.89
C VAL A 136 12.81 7.80 2.54
N VAL A 137 13.19 7.68 1.28
CA VAL A 137 14.37 8.29 0.70
C VAL A 137 13.94 9.51 -0.12
N ASN A 138 14.46 10.67 0.26
CA ASN A 138 14.19 11.92 -0.43
C ASN A 138 14.86 11.92 -1.82
N ARG A 139 14.06 12.06 -2.89
CA ARG A 139 14.53 12.19 -4.28
C ARG A 139 14.27 13.60 -4.85
N GLY A 140 14.20 14.60 -3.98
CA GLY A 140 13.84 15.97 -4.32
C GLY A 140 12.32 16.14 -4.36
N SER A 141 11.70 15.82 -5.50
CA SER A 141 10.27 16.07 -5.73
C SER A 141 9.34 14.92 -5.32
N TRP A 142 9.88 13.73 -5.03
CA TRP A 142 9.12 12.61 -4.47
C TRP A 142 9.90 11.88 -3.37
N GLY A 143 9.17 11.10 -2.56
CA GLY A 143 9.76 10.14 -1.63
C GLY A 143 9.74 8.75 -2.25
N GLU A 144 10.90 8.09 -2.31
CA GLU A 144 11.02 6.69 -2.70
C GLU A 144 11.02 5.81 -1.44
N LEU A 145 10.25 4.73 -1.44
CA LEU A 145 10.21 3.82 -0.29
C LEU A 145 11.24 2.70 -0.41
N ARG A 146 11.89 2.42 0.70
CA ARG A 146 12.72 1.23 0.92
C ARG A 146 12.12 0.39 2.04
N PHE A 147 12.33 -0.92 1.95
CA PHE A 147 11.75 -1.91 2.85
C PHE A 147 12.86 -2.77 3.44
N CYS A 148 12.82 -2.98 4.75
CA CYS A 148 13.67 -3.91 5.44
C CYS A 148 12.92 -4.54 6.63
N LEU A 149 13.48 -5.62 7.18
CA LEU A 149 13.01 -6.11 8.48
C LEU A 149 13.17 -4.99 9.50
N ALA A 150 12.13 -4.72 10.29
CA ALA A 150 12.32 -3.96 11.51
C ALA A 150 13.24 -4.78 12.41
N ASN A 151 14.22 -4.15 13.05
CA ASN A 151 15.10 -4.85 13.99
C ASN A 151 14.22 -5.58 15.02
N MET A 152 14.47 -6.88 15.21
CA MET A 152 13.93 -7.63 16.34
C MET A 152 14.49 -7.08 17.64
#